data_AF-A0A2V2SPQ6-F1
#
_entry.id   AF-A0A2V2SPQ6-F1
#
_cell.length_a   1.000
_cell.length_b   1.000
_cell.length_c   1.000
_cell.angle_alpha   90.00
_cell.angle_beta   90.00
_cell.angle_gamma   90.00
#
_symmetry.space_group_name_H-M   'P 1'
#
loop_
_entity.id
_entity.type
_entity.pdbx_description
1 polymer ?
#
loop_
_entity_poly.entity_id
_entity_poly.type
_entity_poly.pdbx_seq_one_letter_code
_entity_poly.pdbx_strand_id
1 'polypeptide(L)' 'MNHRKFARDLRAVADYHKLSVRAAAERSGVDKGAMHRAMSGKPVTAGTLLAICAAFQLDPMQYAAGTATAKGLGK' A
#
# COMPACT_ATOMS: atom_id res chain seq x y z
N MET A 1 7.26 6.58 -5.12
CA MET A 1 6.28 5.60 -4.64
C MET A 1 5.43 5.09 -5.79
N ASN A 2 5.32 3.78 -5.99
CA ASN A 2 4.50 3.19 -7.04
C ASN A 2 3.06 2.95 -6.56
N HIS A 3 2.25 4.01 -6.56
CA HIS A 3 0.87 4.00 -6.05
C HIS A 3 -0.05 3.02 -6.79
N ARG A 4 0.18 2.81 -8.09
CA ARG A 4 -0.63 1.87 -8.90
C ARG A 4 -0.37 0.42 -8.50
N LYS A 5 0.90 0.03 -8.31
CA LYS A 5 1.26 -1.30 -7.80
C LYS A 5 0.66 -1.52 -6.41
N PHE A 6 0.84 -0.55 -5.52
CA PHE A 6 0.29 -0.61 -4.16
C PHE A 6 -1.23 -0.82 -4.16
N ALA A 7 -1.96 -0.01 -4.93
CA ALA A 7 -3.42 -0.11 -5.03
C ALA A 7 -3.91 -1.45 -5.59
N ARG A 8 -3.18 -2.02 -6.56
CA ARG A 8 -3.51 -3.33 -7.13
C ARG A 8 -3.32 -4.43 -6.09
N ASP A 9 -2.15 -4.47 -5.45
CA ASP A 9 -1.80 -5.52 -4.50
C ASP A 9 -2.70 -5.44 -3.24
N LEU A 10 -2.98 -4.22 -2.76
CA LEU A 10 -3.93 -3.99 -1.66
C LEU A 10 -5.35 -4.47 -2.00
N ARG A 11 -5.84 -4.22 -3.22
CA ARG A 11 -7.15 -4.72 -3.66
C ARG A 11 -7.18 -6.23 -3.73
N ALA A 12 -6.12 -6.87 -4.25
CA ALA A 12 -6.02 -8.31 -4.31
C ALA A 12 -6.04 -8.95 -2.91
N VAL A 13 -5.32 -8.36 -1.95
CA VAL A 13 -5.32 -8.83 -0.56
C VAL A 13 -6.68 -8.60 0.12
N ALA A 14 -7.30 -7.44 -0.10
CA ALA A 14 -8.63 -7.15 0.46
C ALA A 14 -9.70 -8.12 -0.08
N ASP A 15 -9.65 -8.47 -1.37
CA ASP A 15 -10.54 -9.44 -2.00
C ASP A 15 -10.30 -10.86 -1.47
N TYR A 16 -9.03 -11.29 -1.34
CA TYR A 16 -8.67 -12.57 -0.73
C TYR A 16 -9.25 -12.73 0.69
N HIS A 17 -9.24 -11.65 1.47
CA HIS A 17 -9.84 -11.62 2.81
C HIS A 17 -11.35 -11.29 2.84
N LYS A 18 -11.98 -11.07 1.68
CA LYS A 18 -13.39 -10.66 1.54
C LYS A 18 -13.73 -9.41 2.35
N LEU A 19 -12.80 -8.46 2.43
CA LEU A 19 -12.96 -7.23 3.20
C LEU A 19 -13.56 -6.12 2.35
N SER A 20 -14.57 -5.45 2.89
CA SER A 20 -15.02 -4.15 2.37
C SER A 20 -13.96 -3.07 2.60
N VAL A 21 -14.04 -1.96 1.87
CA VAL A 21 -13.17 -0.78 2.08
C VAL A 21 -13.19 -0.31 3.55
N ARG A 22 -14.38 -0.36 4.17
CA ARG A 22 -14.55 0.00 5.58
C ARG A 22 -13.81 -1.00 6.50
N ALA A 23 -14.03 -2.30 6.30
CA ALA A 23 -13.40 -3.32 7.13
C ALA A 23 -11.87 -3.34 6.97
N ALA A 24 -11.37 -3.05 5.77
CA ALA A 24 -9.94 -2.89 5.53
C ALA A 24 -9.36 -1.68 6.26
N ALA A 25 -10.09 -0.55 6.28
CA ALA A 25 -9.70 0.65 7.01
C ALA A 25 -9.64 0.39 8.52
N GLU A 26 -10.67 -0.25 9.07
CA GLU A 26 -10.72 -0.65 10.49
C GLU A 26 -9.56 -1.59 10.85
N ARG A 27 -9.28 -2.59 10.02
CA ARG A 27 -8.16 -3.53 10.22
C ARG A 27 -6.79 -2.86 10.22
N SER A 28 -6.60 -1.83 9.41
CA SER A 28 -5.32 -1.11 9.30
C SER A 28 -5.21 0.10 10.21
N GLY A 29 -6.28 0.45 10.94
CA GLY A 29 -6.32 1.62 11.81
C GLY A 29 -6.23 2.96 11.07
N VAL A 30 -6.47 2.98 9.75
CA VAL A 30 -6.44 4.20 8.94
C VAL A 30 -7.85 4.72 8.69
N ASP A 31 -7.96 6.02 8.44
CA ASP A 31 -9.24 6.63 8.01
C ASP A 31 -9.76 6.02 6.70
N LYS A 32 -11.09 5.93 6.57
CA LYS A 32 -11.76 5.37 5.39
C LYS A 32 -11.40 6.13 4.11
N GLY A 33 -11.25 7.45 4.17
CA GLY A 33 -10.82 8.27 3.04
C GLY A 33 -9.37 8.04 2.64
N ALA A 34 -8.49 7.74 3.60
CA ALA A 34 -7.11 7.33 3.34
C ALA A 34 -7.07 5.94 2.68
N MET A 35 -7.85 4.98 3.17
CA MET A 35 -7.99 3.65 2.56
C MET A 35 -8.55 3.72 1.13
N HIS A 36 -9.61 4.51 0.92
CA HIS A 36 -10.18 4.71 -0.41
C HIS A 36 -9.16 5.31 -1.39
N ARG A 37 -8.38 6.30 -0.94
CA ARG A 37 -7.27 6.87 -1.74
C ARG A 37 -6.23 5.81 -2.08
N ALA A 38 -5.80 5.01 -1.11
CA ALA A 38 -4.85 3.91 -1.32
C ALA A 38 -5.35 2.91 -2.37
N MET A 39 -6.58 2.39 -2.23
CA MET A 39 -7.18 1.44 -3.17
C MET A 39 -7.43 2.03 -4.57
N SER A 40 -7.63 3.35 -4.65
CA SER A 40 -7.78 4.07 -5.92
C SER A 40 -6.45 4.42 -6.57
N GLY A 41 -5.30 4.08 -5.97
CA GLY A 41 -3.98 4.46 -6.46
C GLY A 41 -3.69 5.97 -6.38
N LYS A 42 -4.43 6.69 -5.53
CA LYS A 42 -4.16 8.11 -5.24
C LYS A 42 -2.99 8.25 -4.25
N PRO A 43 -2.34 9.41 -4.20
CA PRO A 43 -1.32 9.69 -3.20
C PRO A 43 -1.83 9.53 -1.76
N VAL A 44 -1.01 8.88 -0.94
CA VAL A 44 -1.22 8.71 0.51
C VAL A 44 0.09 9.02 1.23
N THR A 45 0.01 9.33 2.52
CA THR A 45 1.21 9.58 3.33
C THR A 45 2.01 8.30 3.54
N ALA A 46 3.31 8.43 3.83
CA ALA A 46 4.15 7.29 4.17
C ALA A 46 3.60 6.53 5.40
N GLY A 47 3.09 7.25 6.41
CA GLY A 47 2.46 6.64 7.59
C GLY A 47 1.24 5.77 7.24
N THR A 48 0.36 6.25 6.36
CA THR A 48 -0.78 5.44 5.87
C THR A 48 -0.31 4.20 5.13
N LEU A 49 0.71 4.33 4.27
CA LEU A 49 1.25 3.16 3.56
C LEU A 49 1.79 2.12 4.54
N LEU A 50 2.62 2.54 5.50
CA LEU A 50 3.23 1.64 6.48
C LEU A 50 2.18 0.95 7.36
N ALA A 51 1.15 1.68 7.81
CA ALA A 51 0.05 1.11 8.59
C ALA A 51 -0.71 0.03 7.82
N ILE A 52 -1.03 0.30 6.54
CA ILE A 52 -1.69 -0.68 5.66
C ILE A 52 -0.77 -1.88 5.42
N CYS A 53 0.51 -1.65 5.12
CA CYS A 53 1.47 -2.72 4.88
C CYS A 53 1.63 -3.64 6.09
N ALA A 54 1.73 -3.07 7.29
CA ALA A 54 1.80 -3.84 8.53
C ALA A 54 0.54 -4.69 8.77
N ALA A 55 -0.65 -4.14 8.51
CA ALA A 55 -1.93 -4.84 8.74
C ALA A 55 -2.22 -5.97 7.74
N PHE A 56 -1.65 -5.87 6.53
CA PHE A 56 -1.90 -6.78 5.41
C PHE A 56 -0.67 -7.60 5.01
N GLN A 57 0.42 -7.55 5.81
CA GLN A 57 1.67 -8.25 5.56
C GLN A 57 2.25 -7.99 4.16
N LEU A 58 2.11 -6.75 3.68
CA LEU A 58 2.71 -6.30 2.43
C LEU A 58 4.10 -5.72 2.71
N ASP A 59 5.05 -5.91 1.79
CA ASP A 59 6.37 -5.30 1.90
C ASP A 59 6.35 -3.83 1.41
N PRO A 60 6.51 -2.84 2.30
CA PRO A 60 6.47 -1.43 1.93
C PRO A 60 7.60 -1.03 0.95
N MET A 61 8.74 -1.74 0.96
CA MET A 61 9.88 -1.43 0.10
C MET A 61 9.55 -1.59 -1.38
N GLN A 62 8.66 -2.52 -1.73
CA GLN A 62 8.19 -2.74 -3.10
C GLN A 62 7.40 -1.55 -3.66
N TYR A 63 6.88 -0.68 -2.80
CA TYR A 63 6.09 0.48 -3.17
C TYR A 63 6.88 1.77 -3.00
N ALA A 64 7.84 1.80 -2.07
CA ALA A 64 8.72 2.93 -1.85
C ALA A 64 9.65 3.19 -3.07
N ALA A 65 10.05 2.13 -3.78
CA ALA A 65 10.97 2.19 -4.92
C ALA A 65 10.40 2.97 -6.11
N GLY A 66 10.71 4.27 -6.15
CA GLY A 66 10.60 5.13 -7.32
C GLY A 66 11.92 5.79 -7.73
N THR A 67 13.06 5.47 -7.08
CA THR A 67 14.36 6.08 -7.39
C THR A 67 15.57 5.16 -7.22
N ALA A 68 15.42 3.90 -6.80
CA ALA A 68 16.54 2.96 -6.72
C ALA A 68 16.66 2.13 -8.01
N THR A 69 16.79 2.79 -9.16
CA THR A 69 17.54 2.18 -10.25
C THR A 69 18.98 2.14 -9.75
N ALA A 70 19.35 1.02 -9.11
CA ALA A 70 20.72 0.70 -8.79
C ALA A 70 21.51 0.60 -10.12
N LYS A 71 21.94 1.74 -10.65
CA LYS A 71 23.02 1.80 -11.62
C LYS A 71 24.30 1.52 -10.86
N GLY A 72 24.59 0.22 -10.75
CA GLY A 72 25.90 -0.38 -10.52
C GLY A 72 26.83 0.29 -9.52
N LEU A 73 26.77 -0.12 -8.25
CA LEU A 73 28.00 -0.41 -7.51
C LEU A 73 28.54 -1.74 -8.04
N GLY A 74 29.22 -1.66 -9.18
CA GLY A 74 30.11 -2.71 -9.67
C GLY A 74 31.40 -2.64 -8.87
N LYS A 75 31.83 -3.81 -8.41
CA LYS A 75 33.04 -4.04 -7.62
C LYS A 75 34.30 -3.79 -8.43
#